data_AF-A0A1I1CYR9-F1
#
_entry.id   AF-A0A1I1CYR9-F1
#
_cell.length_a   1.000
_cell.length_b   1.000
_cell.length_c   1.000
_cell.angle_alpha   90.00
_cell.angle_beta   90.00
_cell.angle_gamma   90.00
#
_symmetry.space_group_name_H-M   'P 1'
#
loop_
_entity.id
_entity.type
_entity.pdbx_description
1 polymer ?
#
loop_
_entity_poly.entity_id
_entity_poly.type
_entity_poly.pdbx_seq_one_letter_code
_entity_poly.pdbx_strand_id
1 'polypeptide(L)'
;MNDQIYAALGTPGYGFFMTLLIGVLAGWIAERVTSSDHGLFTNMIVGVAGSFVGSRIAELLDIPVFGFWRTLTAAIAGACLLIVVWRAVRN
;
A
#
# COMPACT_ATOMS: atom_id res chain seq x y z
N MET A 1 1.25 3.78 29.02
CA MET A 1 0.10 4.47 28.38
C MET A 1 0.56 5.51 27.35
N ASN A 2 1.73 5.31 26.70
CA ASN A 2 2.22 6.16 25.60
C ASN A 2 2.44 5.34 24.32
N ASP A 3 2.45 4.01 24.41
CA ASP A 3 2.74 3.07 23.33
C ASP A 3 1.64 3.05 22.26
N GLN A 4 0.39 3.33 22.65
CA GLN A 4 -0.73 3.50 21.72
C GLN A 4 -0.66 4.81 20.94
N ILE A 5 -0.05 5.87 21.51
CA ILE A 5 0.18 7.13 20.81
C ILE A 5 1.31 6.97 19.80
N TYR A 6 2.35 6.19 20.11
CA TYR A 6 3.36 5.81 19.10
C TYR A 6 2.79 4.89 18.02
N ALA A 7 1.88 3.96 18.33
CA ALA A 7 1.20 3.16 17.32
C ALA A 7 0.26 4.01 16.41
N ALA A 8 -0.36 5.07 16.96
CA ALA A 8 -1.27 5.96 16.22
C ALA A 8 -0.55 7.10 15.47
N LEU A 9 0.60 7.57 15.95
CA LEU A 9 1.43 8.62 15.33
C LEU A 9 2.58 8.06 14.46
N GLY A 10 2.78 6.74 14.49
CA GLY A 10 3.79 6.03 13.73
C GLY A 10 4.84 5.40 14.64
N THR A 11 4.89 4.06 14.62
CA THR A 11 5.89 3.25 15.27
C THR A 11 7.29 3.78 14.93
N PRO A 12 8.25 3.83 15.87
CA PRO A 12 9.61 4.29 15.59
C PRO A 12 10.22 3.45 14.45
N GLY A 13 10.33 4.07 13.28
CA GLY A 13 10.82 3.46 12.04
C GLY A 13 10.39 4.25 10.78
N TYR A 14 9.11 4.62 10.68
CA TYR A 14 8.53 5.34 9.53
C TYR A 14 7.20 5.95 9.96
N GLY A 15 7.17 7.26 10.26
CA GLY A 15 5.98 7.94 10.78
C GLY A 15 4.79 7.93 9.81
N PHE A 16 3.62 8.38 10.28
CA PHE A 16 2.37 8.46 9.50
C PHE A 16 2.55 9.04 8.08
N PHE A 17 3.34 10.11 7.95
CA PHE A 17 3.65 10.74 6.66
C PHE A 17 4.38 9.83 5.67
N MET A 18 5.27 8.95 6.16
CA MET A 18 6.02 8.04 5.32
C MET A 18 5.12 6.95 4.74
N THR A 19 4.21 6.42 5.55
CA THR A 19 3.21 5.44 5.10
C THR A 19 2.29 6.04 4.04
N LEU A 20 1.87 7.29 4.22
CA LEU A 20 1.08 8.00 3.22
C LEU A 20 1.87 8.18 1.90
N LEU A 21 3.14 8.59 1.99
CA LEU A 21 4.02 8.72 0.83
C LEU A 21 4.20 7.40 0.08
N ILE A 22 4.44 6.30 0.81
CA ILE A 22 4.54 4.95 0.25
C ILE A 22 3.24 4.58 -0.47
N GLY A 23 2.08 4.85 0.14
CA GLY A 23 0.79 4.60 -0.47
C GLY A 23 0.62 5.34 -1.80
N VAL A 24 0.90 6.65 -1.83
CA VAL A 24 0.80 7.45 -3.06
C VAL A 24 1.74 6.93 -4.16
N LEU A 25 3.00 6.63 -3.81
CA LEU A 25 3.97 6.07 -4.75
C LEU A 25 3.52 4.69 -5.27
N ALA A 26 3.04 3.83 -4.38
CA ALA A 26 2.59 2.49 -4.73
C ALA A 26 1.40 2.50 -5.68
N GLY A 27 0.40 3.37 -5.42
CA GLY A 27 -0.77 3.50 -6.27
C GLY A 27 -0.43 4.00 -7.68
N TRP A 28 0.47 4.98 -7.79
CA TRP A 28 0.95 5.48 -9.08
C TRP A 28 1.74 4.42 -9.86
N ILE A 29 2.61 3.66 -9.19
CA ILE A 29 3.35 2.57 -9.83
C ILE A 29 2.39 1.47 -10.29
N ALA A 30 1.43 1.07 -9.45
CA ALA A 30 0.45 0.04 -9.76
C ALA A 30 -0.45 0.41 -10.95
N GLU A 31 -0.87 1.66 -11.03
CA GLU A 31 -1.59 2.20 -12.19
C GLU A 31 -0.78 1.99 -13.49
N ARG A 32 0.49 2.40 -13.48
CA ARG A 32 1.37 2.29 -14.66
C ARG A 32 1.61 0.84 -15.06
N VAL A 33 1.81 -0.04 -14.09
CA VAL A 33 2.02 -1.49 -14.30
C VAL A 33 0.76 -2.14 -14.87
N THR A 34 -0.42 -1.72 -14.42
CA THR A 34 -1.70 -2.27 -14.88
C THR A 34 -2.23 -1.59 -16.15
N SER A 35 -1.53 -0.59 -16.70
CA SER A 35 -1.99 0.24 -17.83
C SER A 35 -3.43 0.73 -17.60
N SER A 36 -3.67 1.24 -16.39
CA SER A 36 -4.95 1.87 -16.03
C SER A 36 -4.80 3.38 -16.16
N ASP A 37 -5.87 4.09 -16.51
CA ASP A 37 -5.91 5.55 -16.53
C ASP A 37 -6.82 6.03 -15.40
N HIS A 38 -6.21 6.40 -14.28
CA HIS A 38 -6.86 6.86 -13.07
C HIS A 38 -6.31 8.23 -12.64
N GLY A 39 -7.12 9.01 -11.92
CA GLY A 39 -6.65 10.28 -11.35
C GLY A 39 -5.75 10.07 -10.14
N LEU A 40 -4.97 11.10 -9.78
CA LEU A 40 -4.12 11.13 -8.58
C LEU A 40 -4.88 10.71 -7.30
N PHE A 41 -6.14 11.11 -7.19
CA PHE A 41 -7.00 10.78 -6.06
C PHE A 41 -7.29 9.27 -5.96
N THR A 42 -7.62 8.63 -7.09
CA THR A 42 -7.84 7.19 -7.14
C THR A 42 -6.57 6.42 -6.82
N ASN A 43 -5.42 6.86 -7.35
CA ASN A 43 -4.13 6.23 -7.04
C ASN A 43 -3.79 6.32 -5.56
N MET A 44 -4.06 7.46 -4.91
CA MET A 44 -3.87 7.59 -3.47
C MET A 44 -4.75 6.60 -2.69
N ILE A 45 -6.03 6.49 -3.02
CA ILE A 45 -6.95 5.55 -2.36
C ILE A 45 -6.52 4.10 -2.59
N VAL A 46 -6.26 3.74 -3.84
CA VAL A 46 -5.83 2.39 -4.23
C VAL A 46 -4.49 2.04 -3.60
N GLY A 47 -3.57 2.99 -3.52
CA GLY A 47 -2.26 2.81 -2.91
C GLY A 47 -2.33 2.63 -1.39
N VAL A 48 -3.16 3.42 -0.71
CA VAL A 48 -3.43 3.24 0.74
C VAL A 48 -4.10 1.89 0.99
N ALA A 49 -5.17 1.56 0.27
CA ALA A 49 -5.83 0.25 0.37
C ALA A 49 -4.88 -0.91 0.03
N GLY A 50 -4.04 -0.72 -0.99
CA GLY A 50 -3.04 -1.68 -1.44
C GLY A 50 -1.95 -1.94 -0.40
N SER A 51 -1.58 -0.94 0.41
CA SER A 51 -0.65 -1.14 1.54
C SER A 51 -1.21 -2.11 2.58
N PHE A 52 -2.50 -1.99 2.93
CA PHE A 52 -3.15 -2.93 3.85
C PHE A 52 -3.22 -4.33 3.24
N VAL A 53 -3.70 -4.44 1.99
CA VAL A 53 -3.84 -5.74 1.31
C VAL A 53 -2.47 -6.41 1.14
N GLY A 54 -1.46 -5.66 0.70
CA GLY A 54 -0.10 -6.13 0.51
C GLY A 54 0.54 -6.64 1.79
N SER A 55 0.38 -5.90 2.90
CA SER A 55 0.86 -6.34 4.22
C SER A 55 0.17 -7.63 4.67
N ARG A 56 -1.16 -7.74 4.49
CA ARG A 56 -1.89 -8.97 4.86
C ARG A 56 -1.46 -10.18 4.03
N ILE A 57 -1.23 -10.00 2.73
CA ILE A 57 -0.74 -11.08 1.88
C ILE A 57 0.67 -11.49 2.29
N ALA A 58 1.54 -10.53 2.59
CA ALA A 58 2.89 -10.82 3.06
C ALA A 58 2.89 -11.54 4.41
N GLU A 59 2.01 -11.16 5.34
CA GLU A 59 1.79 -11.88 6.61
C GLU A 59 1.36 -13.33 6.38
N LEU A 60 0.41 -13.57 5.47
CA LEU A 60 -0.07 -14.92 5.15
C LEU A 60 1.00 -15.81 4.49
N LEU A 61 1.93 -15.19 3.76
CA LEU A 61 3.04 -15.89 3.10
C LEU A 61 4.29 -15.99 3.98
N ASP A 62 4.22 -15.57 5.24
CA ASP A 62 5.35 -15.49 6.17
C ASP A 62 6.55 -14.69 5.60
N ILE A 63 6.24 -13.70 4.75
CA ILE A 63 7.23 -12.79 4.17
C ILE A 63 7.37 -11.60 5.11
N PRO A 64 8.55 -11.35 5.71
CA PRO A 64 8.70 -10.20 6.59
C PRO A 64 8.49 -8.91 5.78
N VAL A 65 7.81 -7.91 6.35
CA VAL A 65 7.70 -6.58 5.72
C VAL A 65 8.27 -5.57 6.70
N PHE A 66 9.43 -5.03 6.38
CA PHE A 66 10.10 -4.05 7.21
C PHE A 66 10.91 -3.06 6.39
N GLY A 67 11.08 -1.84 6.92
CA GLY A 67 11.77 -0.77 6.22
C GLY A 67 11.01 -0.29 4.99
N PHE A 68 11.55 0.75 4.37
CA PHE A 68 10.89 1.45 3.27
C PHE A 68 10.64 0.55 2.05
N TRP A 69 11.68 -0.12 1.55
CA TRP A 69 11.61 -0.85 0.27
C TRP A 69 10.65 -2.03 0.30
N ARG A 70 10.64 -2.83 1.37
CA ARG A 70 9.74 -4.00 1.47
C ARG A 70 8.28 -3.57 1.67
N THR A 71 8.06 -2.48 2.42
CA THR A 71 6.73 -1.91 2.61
C THR A 71 6.19 -1.35 1.29
N LEU A 72 7.05 -0.67 0.52
CA LEU A 72 6.70 -0.17 -0.81
C LEU A 72 6.38 -1.30 -1.79
N THR A 73 7.20 -2.35 -1.87
CA THR A 73 6.93 -3.47 -2.77
C THR A 73 5.66 -4.23 -2.39
N ALA A 74 5.42 -4.46 -1.10
CA ALA A 74 4.18 -5.05 -0.61
C ALA A 74 2.97 -4.18 -0.99
N ALA A 75 3.05 -2.86 -0.78
CA ALA A 75 1.99 -1.92 -1.14
C ALA A 75 1.72 -1.89 -2.65
N ILE A 76 2.76 -1.91 -3.50
CA ILE A 76 2.62 -2.00 -4.96
C ILE A 76 1.91 -3.30 -5.35
N ALA A 77 2.34 -4.44 -4.79
CA ALA A 77 1.73 -5.73 -5.09
C ALA A 77 0.24 -5.77 -4.70
N GLY A 78 -0.11 -5.27 -3.51
CA GLY A 78 -1.49 -5.15 -3.07
C GLY A 78 -2.32 -4.20 -3.92
N ALA A 79 -1.77 -3.05 -4.32
CA ALA A 79 -2.43 -2.09 -5.20
C ALA A 79 -2.67 -2.67 -6.60
N CYS A 80 -1.69 -3.35 -7.19
CA CYS A 80 -1.84 -4.08 -8.45
C CYS A 80 -2.97 -5.11 -8.35
N LEU A 81 -3.00 -5.90 -7.27
CA LEU A 81 -4.04 -6.89 -7.06
C LEU A 81 -5.43 -6.25 -6.99
N LEU A 82 -5.59 -5.15 -6.24
CA LEU A 82 -6.86 -4.43 -6.14
C LEU A 82 -7.34 -3.94 -7.51
N ILE A 83 -6.47 -3.35 -8.33
CA ILE A 83 -6.83 -2.89 -9.67
C ILE A 83 -7.24 -4.07 -10.56
N VAL A 84 -6.48 -5.16 -10.54
CA VAL A 84 -6.79 -6.34 -11.36
C VAL A 84 -8.13 -6.96 -10.96
N VAL A 85 -8.38 -7.14 -9.66
CA VAL A 85 -9.65 -7.67 -9.15
C VAL A 85 -10.81 -6.73 -9.51
N TRP A 86 -10.64 -5.43 -9.34
CA TRP A 86 -11.65 -4.44 -9.72
C TRP A 86 -11.99 -4.52 -11.20
N ARG A 87 -10.98 -4.63 -12.07
CA ARG A 87 -11.19 -4.80 -13.52
C ARG A 87 -11.89 -6.11 -13.85
N ALA A 88 -11.54 -7.20 -13.18
CA ALA A 88 -12.16 -8.51 -13.39
C ALA A 88 -13.63 -8.54 -12.96
N VAL A 89 -14.02 -7.77 -11.95
CA VAL A 89 -15.43 -7.66 -11.49
C VAL A 89 -16.26 -6.74 -12.39
N ARG A 90 -15.64 -5.71 -12.98
CA ARG A 90 -16.33 -4.72 -13.83
C ARG A 90 -16.54 -5.21 -15.27
N ASN A 91 -15.74 -6.17 -15.72
CA ASN A 91 -15.73 -6.69 -17.09
C ASN A 91 -16.55 -7.98 -17.20
#